data_AF-F8U1Q4-F1
#
_entry.id   AF-F8U1Q4-F1
#
_cell.length_a   1.000
_cell.length_b   1.000
_cell.length_c   1.000
_cell.angle_alpha   90.00
_cell.angle_beta   90.00
_cell.angle_gamma   90.00
#
_symmetry.space_group_name_H-M   'P 1'
#
loop_
_entity.id
_entity.type
_entity.pdbx_description
1 polymer ?
#
loop_
_entity_poly.entity_id
_entity_poly.type
_entity_poly.pdbx_seq_one_letter_code
_entity_poly.pdbx_strand_id
1 'polypeptide(L)'
;ARFGETFWEFLPRSVWGSLKSSWELEAKRLERAGKSTWHWSNDVLNAWAMSVVFYGVLIAVFGLAVIPYVVISAVFGFALLETVNYLEHYGLLRQKTANGRYERCAPEHSWNSDHLVTNLFLYHLQRHPDHHR
;
A
#
# COMPACT_ATOMS: atom_id res chain seq x y z
N ALA A 1 5.42 5.96 -8.32
CA ALA A 1 4.96 7.18 -9.00
C ALA A 1 5.39 7.14 -10.47
N ARG A 2 4.74 7.90 -11.36
CA ARG A 2 5.22 8.07 -12.75
C ARG A 2 6.16 9.27 -12.82
N PHE A 3 7.09 9.26 -13.78
CA PHE A 3 7.98 10.39 -14.00
C PHE A 3 7.17 11.64 -14.37
N GLY A 4 7.40 12.74 -13.66
CA GLY A 4 6.69 14.02 -13.85
C GLY A 4 5.28 14.09 -13.26
N GLU A 5 4.79 13.04 -12.61
CA GLU A 5 3.48 13.04 -11.94
C GLU A 5 3.56 13.83 -10.62
N THR A 6 2.58 14.67 -10.33
CA THR A 6 2.51 15.34 -9.02
C THR A 6 1.99 14.38 -7.95
N PHE A 7 2.33 14.63 -6.68
CA PHE A 7 1.79 13.83 -5.56
C PHE A 7 0.26 13.77 -5.55
N TRP A 8 -0.40 14.88 -5.91
CA TRP A 8 -1.86 14.98 -5.95
C TRP A 8 -2.51 14.19 -7.07
N GLU A 9 -1.81 13.95 -8.19
CA GLU A 9 -2.26 13.05 -9.25
C GLU A 9 -1.96 11.58 -8.90
N PHE A 10 -0.84 11.34 -8.23
CA PHE A 10 -0.42 10.03 -7.79
C PHE A 10 -1.37 9.46 -6.73
N LEU A 11 -1.73 10.25 -5.72
CA LEU A 11 -2.48 9.81 -4.55
C LEU A 11 -3.81 9.11 -4.91
N PRO A 12 -4.78 9.73 -5.60
CA PRO A 12 -6.05 9.08 -5.91
C PRO A 12 -5.87 7.86 -6.82
N ARG A 13 -4.90 7.90 -7.75
CA ARG A 13 -4.59 6.78 -8.65
C ARG A 13 -4.00 5.59 -7.88
N SER A 14 -3.11 5.86 -6.93
CA SER A 14 -2.50 4.85 -6.05
C SER A 14 -3.57 4.21 -5.17
N VAL A 15 -4.40 5.01 -4.50
CA VAL A 15 -5.49 4.51 -3.64
C VAL A 15 -6.42 3.57 -4.41
N TRP A 16 -6.96 4.06 -5.53
CA TRP A 16 -7.95 3.30 -6.30
C TRP A 16 -7.32 2.09 -7.00
N GLY A 17 -6.09 2.26 -7.51
CA GLY A 17 -5.31 1.18 -8.11
C GLY A 17 -5.03 0.06 -7.12
N SER A 18 -4.63 0.39 -5.89
CA SER A 18 -4.34 -0.56 -4.83
C SER A 18 -5.58 -1.32 -4.38
N LEU A 19 -6.73 -0.65 -4.22
CA LEU A 19 -7.99 -1.31 -3.89
C LEU A 19 -8.42 -2.31 -4.97
N LYS A 20 -8.43 -1.86 -6.22
CA LYS A 20 -8.80 -2.71 -7.37
C LYS A 20 -7.83 -3.88 -7.53
N SER A 21 -6.53 -3.62 -7.45
CA SER A 21 -5.50 -4.65 -7.61
C SER A 21 -5.57 -5.69 -6.50
N SER A 22 -5.77 -5.27 -5.24
CA SER A 22 -5.90 -6.18 -4.10
C SER A 22 -7.11 -7.11 -4.28
N TRP A 23 -8.25 -6.56 -4.71
CA TRP A 23 -9.44 -7.35 -4.99
C TRP A 23 -9.24 -8.34 -6.15
N GLU A 24 -8.64 -7.90 -7.26
CA GLU A 24 -8.38 -8.76 -8.43
C GLU A 24 -7.39 -9.89 -8.13
N LEU A 25 -6.33 -9.60 -7.39
CA LEU A 25 -5.34 -10.61 -6.98
C LEU A 25 -5.97 -11.65 -6.07
N GLU A 26 -6.77 -11.20 -5.11
CA GLU A 26 -7.43 -12.08 -4.16
C GLU A 26 -8.55 -12.92 -4.80
N ALA A 27 -9.31 -12.31 -5.71
CA ALA A 27 -10.29 -13.03 -6.52
C ALA A 27 -9.62 -14.14 -7.35
N LYS A 28 -8.48 -13.85 -7.99
CA LYS A 28 -7.69 -14.85 -8.74
C LYS A 28 -7.15 -15.95 -7.83
N ARG A 29 -6.72 -15.63 -6.59
CA ARG A 29 -6.28 -16.62 -5.61
C ARG A 29 -7.42 -17.59 -5.27
N LEU A 30 -8.61 -17.06 -4.99
CA LEU A 30 -9.80 -17.86 -4.65
C LEU A 30 -10.32 -18.68 -5.83
N GLU A 31 -10.29 -18.13 -7.03
CA GLU A 31 -10.65 -18.84 -8.26
C GLU A 31 -9.73 -20.05 -8.48
N ARG A 32 -8.41 -19.89 -8.33
CA ARG A 32 -7.45 -21.01 -8.38
C ARG A 32 -7.69 -22.06 -7.30
N ALA A 33 -8.27 -21.66 -6.17
CA ALA A 33 -8.65 -22.55 -5.08
C ALA A 33 -10.07 -23.15 -5.25
N GLY A 34 -10.77 -22.85 -6.36
CA GLY A 34 -12.14 -23.30 -6.62
C GLY A 34 -13.20 -22.69 -5.69
N LYS A 35 -12.92 -21.52 -5.11
CA LYS A 35 -13.79 -20.84 -4.14
C LYS A 35 -14.39 -19.57 -4.73
N SER A 36 -15.57 -19.19 -4.25
CA SER A 36 -16.19 -17.90 -4.57
C SER A 36 -15.35 -16.74 -4.03
N THR A 37 -15.36 -15.60 -4.71
CA THR A 37 -14.71 -14.36 -4.25
C THR A 37 -15.29 -13.84 -2.93
N TRP A 38 -16.52 -14.21 -2.60
CA TRP A 38 -17.19 -13.86 -1.35
C TRP A 38 -16.98 -14.89 -0.23
N HIS A 39 -16.08 -15.85 -0.42
CA HIS A 39 -15.78 -16.86 0.58
C HIS A 39 -15.12 -16.22 1.81
N TRP A 40 -15.41 -16.72 3.01
CA TRP A 40 -14.88 -16.20 4.28
C TRP A 40 -13.37 -16.27 4.41
N SER A 41 -12.69 -17.05 3.56
CA SER A 41 -11.22 -17.05 3.47
C SER A 41 -10.66 -15.89 2.67
N ASN A 42 -11.50 -14.97 2.16
CA ASN A 42 -11.06 -13.79 1.43
C ASN A 42 -10.35 -12.81 2.39
N ASP A 43 -9.06 -12.60 2.16
CA ASP A 43 -8.23 -11.81 3.07
C ASP A 43 -8.59 -10.31 3.03
N VAL A 44 -9.08 -9.80 1.88
CA VAL A 44 -9.59 -8.42 1.76
C VAL A 44 -10.87 -8.23 2.57
N LEU A 45 -11.81 -9.18 2.48
CA LEU A 45 -13.05 -9.11 3.26
C LEU A 45 -12.77 -9.22 4.76
N ASN A 46 -11.87 -10.11 5.17
CA ASN A 46 -11.45 -10.23 6.57
C ASN A 46 -10.79 -8.93 7.06
N ALA A 47 -9.90 -8.32 6.27
CA ALA A 47 -9.26 -7.06 6.63
C ALA A 47 -10.28 -5.93 6.84
N TRP A 48 -11.29 -5.82 5.97
CA TRP A 48 -12.36 -4.83 6.12
C TRP A 48 -13.22 -5.11 7.35
N ALA A 49 -13.60 -6.38 7.57
CA ALA A 49 -14.37 -6.78 8.75
C ALA A 49 -13.61 -6.47 10.05
N MET A 50 -12.33 -6.82 10.14
CA MET A 50 -11.47 -6.50 11.29
C MET A 50 -11.36 -5.00 11.53
N SER A 51 -11.24 -4.20 10.46
CA SER A 51 -11.19 -2.73 10.57
C SER A 51 -12.50 -2.15 11.12
N VAL A 52 -13.65 -2.63 10.62
CA VAL A 52 -14.98 -2.22 11.12
C VAL A 52 -15.15 -2.60 12.58
N VAL A 53 -14.77 -3.82 12.97
CA VAL A 53 -14.84 -4.27 14.37
C VAL A 53 -13.94 -3.41 15.25
N PHE A 54 -12.70 -3.17 14.85
CA PHE A 54 -11.75 -2.38 15.62
C PHE A 54 -12.26 -0.95 15.88
N TYR A 55 -12.66 -0.24 14.82
CA TYR A 55 -13.19 1.12 14.97
C TYR A 55 -14.55 1.14 15.67
N GLY A 56 -15.40 0.12 15.43
CA GLY A 56 -16.67 -0.05 16.12
C GLY A 56 -16.49 -0.21 17.63
N VAL A 57 -15.50 -0.99 18.07
CA VAL A 57 -15.13 -1.15 19.49
C VAL A 57 -14.63 0.16 20.07
N LEU A 58 -13.76 0.89 19.37
CA LEU A 58 -13.28 2.19 19.84
C LEU A 58 -14.44 3.18 20.04
N ILE A 59 -15.36 3.27 19.07
CA ILE A 59 -16.53 4.15 19.17
C ILE A 59 -17.48 3.67 20.28
N ALA A 60 -17.67 2.37 20.47
CA ALA A 60 -18.52 1.83 21.52
C ALA A 60 -17.98 2.12 22.94
N VAL A 61 -16.65 2.09 23.11
CA VAL A 61 -15.98 2.31 24.41
C VAL A 61 -15.81 3.79 24.73
N PHE A 62 -15.39 4.60 23.75
CA PHE A 62 -15.04 6.02 23.94
C PHE A 62 -16.13 7.00 23.49
N GLY A 63 -17.21 6.49 22.90
CA GLY A 63 -18.31 7.27 22.35
C GLY A 63 -17.98 7.95 21.02
N LEU A 64 -18.96 8.67 20.47
CA LEU A 64 -18.84 9.35 19.18
C LEU A 64 -17.74 10.44 19.14
N ALA A 65 -17.30 10.93 20.31
CA ALA A 65 -16.24 11.92 20.43
C ALA A 65 -14.88 11.43 19.88
N VAL A 66 -14.67 10.12 19.79
CA VAL A 66 -13.42 9.53 19.26
C VAL A 66 -13.35 9.56 17.72
N ILE A 67 -14.49 9.70 17.04
CA ILE A 67 -14.58 9.69 15.57
C ILE A 67 -13.61 10.67 14.89
N PRO A 68 -13.57 11.97 15.24
CA PRO A 68 -12.64 12.90 14.59
C PRO A 68 -11.17 12.49 14.76
N TYR A 69 -10.79 11.97 15.93
CA TYR A 69 -9.43 11.49 16.19
C TYR A 69 -9.09 10.28 15.33
N VAL A 70 -10.02 9.32 15.22
CA VAL A 70 -9.88 8.15 14.35
C VAL A 70 -9.69 8.59 12.90
N VAL A 71 -10.56 9.48 12.40
CA VAL A 71 -10.49 9.97 11.02
C VAL A 71 -9.16 10.68 10.75
N ILE A 72 -8.75 11.59 11.63
CA ILE A 72 -7.48 12.32 11.48
C ILE A 72 -6.30 11.33 11.47
N SER A 73 -6.29 10.37 12.42
CA SER A 73 -5.22 9.37 12.50
C SER A 73 -5.13 8.48 11.25
N ALA A 74 -6.28 8.05 10.71
CA ALA A 74 -6.35 7.23 9.51
C ALA A 74 -5.84 8.00 8.28
N VAL A 75 -6.27 9.27 8.12
CA VAL A 75 -5.81 10.13 7.02
C VAL A 75 -4.31 10.39 7.13
N PHE A 76 -3.80 10.69 8.32
CA PHE A 76 -2.37 10.93 8.53
C PHE A 76 -1.51 9.70 8.25
N GLY A 77 -1.90 8.54 8.80
CA GLY A 77 -1.18 7.28 8.57
C GLY A 77 -1.17 6.90 7.09
N PHE A 78 -2.32 7.03 6.42
CA PHE A 78 -2.44 6.76 5.00
C PHE A 78 -1.63 7.72 4.13
N ALA A 79 -1.71 9.03 4.40
CA ALA A 79 -0.96 10.03 3.66
C ALA A 79 0.55 9.85 3.83
N LEU A 80 1.01 9.47 5.03
CA LEU A 80 2.42 9.17 5.28
C LEU A 80 2.88 7.96 4.47
N LEU A 81 2.11 6.87 4.45
CA LEU A 81 2.42 5.68 3.66
C LEU A 81 2.50 5.99 2.16
N GLU A 82 1.53 6.73 1.62
CA GLU A 82 1.54 7.11 0.20
C GLU A 82 2.65 8.11 -0.12
N THR A 83 3.03 8.97 0.83
CA THR A 83 4.18 9.87 0.66
C THR A 83 5.48 9.08 0.56
N VAL A 84 5.68 8.10 1.43
CA VAL A 84 6.84 7.20 1.38
C VAL A 84 6.83 6.42 0.07
N ASN A 85 5.70 5.81 -0.30
CA ASN A 85 5.55 5.08 -1.56
C ASN A 85 5.82 5.98 -2.79
N TYR A 86 5.34 7.22 -2.75
CA TYR A 86 5.62 8.22 -3.77
C TYR A 86 7.11 8.47 -3.85
N LEU A 87 7.78 8.84 -2.75
CA LEU A 87 9.21 9.14 -2.71
C LEU A 87 10.09 7.95 -3.12
N GLU A 88 9.81 6.75 -2.60
CA GLU A 88 10.52 5.51 -2.95
C GLU A 88 10.49 5.25 -4.46
N HIS A 89 9.40 5.62 -5.13
CA HIS A 89 9.17 5.36 -6.54
C HIS A 89 9.15 6.64 -7.40
N TYR A 90 9.55 7.80 -6.88
CA TYR A 90 9.55 9.06 -7.61
C TYR A 90 10.90 9.27 -8.30
N GLY A 91 10.86 9.64 -9.57
CA GLY A 91 12.05 10.06 -10.32
C GLY A 91 12.97 8.93 -10.80
N LEU A 92 12.74 7.67 -10.43
CA LEU A 92 13.58 6.55 -10.86
C LEU A 92 12.94 5.80 -12.04
N LEU A 93 13.43 6.11 -13.24
CA LEU A 93 13.07 5.43 -14.47
C LEU A 93 14.14 4.38 -14.79
N ARG A 94 13.72 3.11 -14.95
CA ARG A 94 14.60 2.05 -15.48
C ARG A 94 15.02 2.42 -16.90
N GLN A 95 16.31 2.33 -17.22
CA GLN A 95 16.74 2.55 -18.60
C GLN A 95 16.37 1.36 -19.47
N LYS A 96 16.20 1.62 -20.78
CA LYS A 96 16.09 0.56 -21.78
C LYS A 96 17.51 0.15 -22.18
N THR A 97 17.81 -1.13 -22.00
CA THR A 97 19.02 -1.74 -22.55
C THR A 97 19.01 -1.66 -24.07
N ALA A 98 20.18 -1.77 -24.70
CA ALA A 98 20.34 -1.74 -26.16
C ALA A 98 19.47 -2.77 -26.92
N ASN A 99 19.02 -3.83 -26.22
CA ASN A 99 18.12 -4.86 -26.74
C ASN A 99 16.62 -4.52 -26.58
N GLY A 100 16.28 -3.29 -26.19
CA GLY A 100 14.90 -2.80 -26.02
C GLY A 100 14.20 -3.24 -24.74
N ARG A 101 14.84 -4.05 -23.89
CA ARG A 101 14.30 -4.49 -22.59
C ARG A 101 14.67 -3.51 -21.48
N TYR A 102 13.79 -3.29 -20.51
CA TYR A 102 14.12 -2.50 -19.33
C TYR A 102 15.11 -3.24 -18.42
N GLU A 103 16.09 -2.54 -17.85
CA GLU A 103 17.09 -3.06 -16.89
C GLU A 103 16.45 -3.77 -15.69
N ARG A 104 17.08 -4.77 -15.07
CA ARG A 104 16.48 -5.46 -13.91
C ARG A 104 16.25 -4.48 -12.74
N CYS A 105 15.19 -4.68 -11.94
CA CYS A 105 14.96 -3.86 -10.75
C CYS A 105 16.15 -4.01 -9.79
N ALA A 106 16.65 -2.89 -9.26
CA ALA A 106 17.86 -2.82 -8.43
C ALA A 106 17.63 -1.75 -7.34
N PRO A 107 18.38 -1.76 -6.23
CA PRO A 107 18.22 -0.79 -5.15
C PRO A 107 18.33 0.67 -5.61
N GLU A 108 19.11 0.93 -6.66
CA GLU A 108 19.29 2.24 -7.30
C GLU A 108 18.01 2.75 -8.00
N HIS A 109 17.03 1.86 -8.21
CA HIS A 109 15.73 2.17 -8.80
C HIS A 109 14.63 2.44 -7.74
N SER A 110 15.00 2.47 -6.46
CA SER A 110 14.14 2.94 -5.35
C SER A 110 14.93 3.79 -4.35
N TRP A 111 14.45 4.97 -3.96
CA TRP A 111 15.09 5.73 -2.87
C TRP A 111 14.88 4.98 -1.55
N ASN A 112 15.95 4.39 -1.00
CA ASN A 112 15.92 3.65 0.27
C ASN A 112 16.63 4.44 1.39
N SER A 113 16.15 4.32 2.62
CA SER A 113 16.79 4.87 3.83
C SER A 113 16.89 3.77 4.89
N ASP A 114 18.10 3.26 5.14
CA ASP A 114 18.36 2.16 6.06
C ASP A 114 18.43 2.60 7.55
N HIS A 115 17.47 3.42 8.01
CA HIS A 115 17.45 3.88 9.40
C HIS A 115 16.49 3.04 10.27
N LEU A 116 17.03 2.55 11.39
CA LEU A 116 16.41 1.57 12.29
C LEU A 116 15.07 2.04 12.89
N VAL A 117 14.92 3.35 13.12
CA VAL A 117 13.70 3.96 13.66
C VAL A 117 12.58 3.95 12.62
N THR A 118 12.91 4.21 11.35
CA THR A 118 11.93 4.29 10.27
C THR A 118 11.42 2.90 9.86
N ASN A 119 12.28 1.87 9.90
CA ASN A 119 11.88 0.48 9.73
C ASN A 119 10.92 -0.05 10.81
N LEU A 120 11.08 0.41 12.06
CA LEU A 120 10.22 0.02 13.17
C LEU A 120 8.81 0.64 13.06
N PHE A 121 8.73 1.87 12.58
CA PHE A 121 7.44 2.58 12.39
C PHE A 121 6.71 2.20 11.10
N LEU A 122 7.44 1.87 10.03
CA LEU A 122 6.86 1.53 8.71
C LEU A 122 6.82 0.03 8.43
N TYR A 123 7.00 -0.85 9.42
CA TYR A 123 6.96 -2.31 9.21
C TYR A 123 7.90 -2.79 8.08
N HIS A 124 9.15 -2.32 8.08
CA HIS A 124 10.17 -2.69 7.07
C HIS A 124 9.84 -2.34 5.61
N LEU A 125 8.91 -1.40 5.35
CA LEU A 125 8.58 -0.97 3.97
C LEU A 125 9.80 -0.59 3.13
N GLN A 126 10.86 -0.09 3.78
CA GLN A 126 12.08 0.41 3.16
C GLN A 126 12.95 -0.68 2.52
N ARG A 127 12.80 -1.96 2.88
CA ARG A 127 13.47 -3.09 2.18
C ARG A 127 12.77 -3.52 0.89
N HIS A 128 11.99 -2.62 0.28
CA HIS A 128 11.32 -2.85 -1.00
C HIS A 128 12.20 -3.51 -2.09
N PRO A 129 13.47 -3.10 -2.31
CA PRO A 129 14.29 -3.70 -3.37
C PRO A 129 14.69 -5.17 -3.14
N ASP A 130 14.65 -5.68 -1.90
CA ASP A 130 14.95 -7.09 -1.63
C ASP A 130 13.79 -8.02 -2.01
N HIS A 131 12.55 -7.50 -2.05
CA HIS A 131 11.36 -8.25 -2.50
C HIS A 131 11.19 -8.26 -4.04
N HIS A 132 11.90 -7.40 -4.77
CA HIS A 132 11.81 -7.26 -6.24
C HIS A 132 13.00 -7.87 -7.02
N ARG A 133 13.84 -8.70 -6.37
CA ARG A 133 14.93 -9.42 -7.04
C ARG A 133 14.44 -10.51 -7.99
#